data_AF-A0AAV9FVD8-F1
#
_entry.id   AF-A0AAV9FVD8-F1
#
_cell.length_a   1.000
_cell.length_b   1.000
_cell.length_c   1.000
_cell.angle_alpha   90.00
_cell.angle_beta   90.00
_cell.angle_gamma   90.00
#
_symmetry.space_group_name_H-M   'P 1'
#
loop_
_entity.id
_entity.type
_entity.pdbx_description
1 polymer ?
#
loop_
_entity_poly.entity_id
_entity_poly.type
_entity_poly.pdbx_seq_one_letter_code
_entity_poly.pdbx_strand_id
1 'polypeptide(L)'
;MGEAMAGVALALLSPNHPLQTPKIPNRSSLSMASPRPSPPSSPSDPTQPSLLVFSGGTAFNGVVEELKKLTTRVAHVLPVSDDGGSTAEIVRVLGGPAVGDIRSRCLRLSDESTSEALAVRTLLGHRLPIDVVEAKSEWYSIVEGGHSLWQGVSRPYRETIRAFLVFFQNQILRHSEESFCFSNGSIGNFFFAGARIFFESLDAAIFLFSRVSGIPVESCSPGNLHQ
;
A
#
# COMPACT_ATOMS: atom_id res chain seq x y z
N MET A 1 -31.40 -8.34 2.86
CA MET A 1 -31.28 -8.52 4.32
C MET A 1 -29.80 -8.79 4.54
N GLY A 2 -28.94 -7.78 4.66
CA GLY A 2 -28.63 -7.05 5.92
C GLY A 2 -27.81 -7.97 6.81
N GLU A 3 -26.55 -7.74 7.19
CA GLU A 3 -25.80 -6.52 7.46
C GLU A 3 -24.28 -6.75 7.34
N ALA A 4 -23.57 -5.62 7.40
CA ALA A 4 -22.14 -5.40 7.53
C ALA A 4 -21.38 -6.34 8.48
N MET A 5 -20.13 -6.65 8.13
CA MET A 5 -19.09 -6.99 9.10
C MET A 5 -17.90 -6.06 8.91
N ALA A 6 -17.91 -5.00 9.74
CA ALA A 6 -16.77 -4.16 10.01
C ALA A 6 -15.85 -4.85 11.03
N GLY A 7 -14.54 -4.65 10.85
CA GLY A 7 -13.56 -4.68 11.94
C GLY A 7 -13.13 -6.05 12.43
N VAL A 8 -12.00 -6.54 11.90
CA VAL A 8 -11.17 -7.52 12.62
C VAL A 8 -9.82 -6.88 12.91
N ALA A 9 -9.73 -6.26 14.10
CA ALA A 9 -8.49 -6.15 14.83
C ALA A 9 -8.23 -7.52 15.47
N LEU A 10 -7.26 -8.27 14.95
CA LEU A 10 -6.87 -9.56 15.53
C LEU A 10 -5.72 -9.34 16.52
N ALA A 11 -6.07 -9.06 17.78
CA ALA A 11 -5.19 -9.31 18.92
C ALA A 11 -5.43 -10.75 19.39
N LEU A 12 -4.45 -11.64 19.18
CA LEU A 12 -4.47 -12.99 19.72
C LEU A 12 -4.15 -12.94 21.22
N LEU A 13 -5.13 -13.32 22.05
CA LEU A 13 -4.97 -13.65 23.46
C LEU A 13 -4.92 -15.17 23.63
N SER A 14 -4.03 -15.66 24.51
CA SER A 14 -4.14 -16.98 25.15
C SER A 14 -3.32 -17.02 26.46
N PRO A 15 -3.64 -17.95 27.38
CA PRO A 15 -4.14 -17.59 28.72
C PRO A 15 -3.16 -17.89 29.86
N ASN A 16 -3.33 -17.21 30.99
CA ASN A 16 -3.31 -17.75 32.37
C ASN A 16 -2.99 -16.64 33.38
N HIS A 17 -3.99 -16.17 34.12
CA HIS A 17 -3.83 -15.80 35.54
C HIS A 17 -5.22 -15.69 36.20
N PRO A 18 -5.38 -16.17 37.45
CA PRO A 18 -6.68 -16.28 38.10
C PRO A 18 -7.26 -14.91 38.49
N LEU A 19 -8.58 -14.80 38.33
CA LEU A 19 -9.41 -13.65 38.69
C LEU A 19 -9.35 -13.39 40.20
N GLN A 20 -8.70 -12.29 40.62
CA GLN A 20 -8.94 -11.64 41.90
C GLN A 20 -9.93 -10.50 41.70
N THR A 21 -11.06 -10.58 42.41
CA THR A 21 -12.09 -9.54 42.46
C THR A 21 -11.53 -8.26 43.11
N PRO A 22 -11.64 -7.08 42.49
CA PRO A 22 -11.24 -5.85 43.15
C PRO A 22 -12.32 -5.38 44.14
N LYS A 23 -11.94 -5.25 45.42
CA LYS A 23 -12.66 -4.48 46.44
C LYS A 23 -12.61 -3.00 46.07
N ILE A 24 -13.74 -2.32 46.13
CA ILE A 24 -13.86 -0.86 45.99
C ILE A 24 -13.37 -0.20 47.28
N PRO A 25 -12.34 0.66 47.28
CA PRO A 25 -12.05 1.53 48.41
C PRO A 25 -12.67 2.91 48.20
N ASN A 26 -13.12 3.42 49.34
CA ASN A 26 -13.89 4.64 49.55
C ASN A 26 -13.16 5.92 49.10
N ARG A 27 -13.94 6.92 48.69
CA ARG A 27 -13.50 8.29 48.43
C ARG A 27 -13.02 8.96 49.73
N SER A 28 -11.75 9.38 49.77
CA SER A 28 -11.33 10.62 50.45
C SER A 28 -9.80 10.82 50.36
N SER A 29 -9.38 11.77 49.51
CA SER A 29 -8.31 12.76 49.76
C SER A 29 -7.76 13.27 48.43
N LEU A 30 -8.02 14.54 48.11
CA LEU A 30 -7.35 15.28 47.06
C LEU A 30 -5.89 15.50 47.48
N SER A 31 -4.96 14.74 46.88
CA SER A 31 -3.52 15.03 46.94
C SER A 31 -3.11 15.58 45.58
N MET A 32 -2.68 16.85 45.55
CA MET A 32 -2.04 17.42 44.36
C MET A 32 -0.76 16.63 44.05
N ALA A 33 -0.78 15.85 42.98
CA ALA A 33 0.42 15.22 42.45
C ALA A 33 1.25 16.29 41.72
N SER A 34 2.48 16.52 42.19
CA SER A 34 3.47 17.35 41.53
C SER A 34 3.69 16.89 40.07
N PRO A 35 4.02 17.79 39.13
CA PRO A 35 4.33 17.40 37.77
C PRO A 35 5.57 16.50 37.78
N ARG A 36 5.39 15.26 37.32
CA ARG A 36 6.46 14.30 37.11
C ARG A 36 7.40 14.89 36.04
N PRO A 37 8.71 15.01 36.27
CA PRO A 37 9.61 15.48 35.23
C PRO A 37 9.52 14.53 34.05
N SER A 38 9.28 15.10 32.86
CA SER A 38 9.38 14.37 31.59
C SER A 38 10.74 13.67 31.53
N PRO A 39 10.81 12.39 31.13
CA PRO A 39 12.10 11.75 30.93
C PRO A 39 12.91 12.57 29.90
N PRO A 40 14.24 12.68 30.07
CA PRO A 40 15.07 13.38 29.11
C PRO A 40 14.82 12.79 27.73
N SER A 41 14.55 13.65 26.74
CA SER A 41 14.42 13.27 25.34
C SER A 41 15.68 12.52 24.93
N SER A 42 15.59 11.19 24.85
CA SER A 42 16.61 10.38 24.20
C SER A 42 16.84 10.95 22.80
N PRO A 43 18.08 11.01 22.31
CA PRO A 43 18.33 11.42 20.93
C PRO A 43 17.43 10.57 20.03
N SER A 44 16.54 11.23 19.28
CA SER A 44 15.60 10.57 18.39
C SER A 44 16.39 9.65 17.48
N ASP A 45 16.09 8.36 17.52
CA ASP A 45 16.71 7.39 16.62
C ASP A 45 16.56 7.92 15.19
N PRO A 46 17.65 8.13 14.43
CA PRO A 46 17.56 8.66 13.07
C PRO A 46 16.65 7.81 12.17
N THR A 47 16.42 6.54 12.55
CA THR A 47 15.57 5.59 11.82
C THR A 47 14.08 5.68 12.15
N GLN A 48 13.66 6.40 13.21
CA GLN A 48 12.24 6.54 13.55
C GLN A 48 11.56 7.63 12.72
N PRO A 49 10.30 7.38 12.28
CA PRO A 49 9.51 8.40 11.59
C PRO A 49 9.30 9.59 12.53
N SER A 50 9.66 10.79 12.07
CA SER A 50 9.42 12.03 12.81
C SER A 50 8.00 12.56 12.64
N LEU A 51 7.23 11.98 11.72
CA LEU A 51 5.86 12.40 11.42
C LEU A 51 4.99 11.18 11.10
N LEU A 52 3.80 11.12 11.72
CA LEU A 52 2.77 10.15 11.41
C LEU A 52 1.62 10.86 10.68
N VAL A 53 1.27 10.36 9.50
CA VAL A 53 0.19 10.90 8.67
C VAL A 53 -0.89 9.86 8.48
N PHE A 54 -2.09 10.17 8.96
CA PHE A 54 -3.30 9.44 8.58
C PHE A 54 -3.84 10.08 7.31
N SER A 55 -3.80 9.35 6.20
CA SER A 55 -4.32 9.84 4.92
C SER A 55 -5.01 8.73 4.16
N GLY A 56 -6.14 9.04 3.52
CA GLY A 56 -6.69 8.20 2.45
C GLY A 56 -6.84 9.01 1.17
N GLY A 57 -7.40 8.36 0.15
CA GLY A 57 -7.91 8.97 -1.07
C GLY A 57 -7.00 10.00 -1.74
N THR A 58 -7.61 10.91 -2.49
CA THR A 58 -6.88 11.88 -3.32
C THR A 58 -6.60 13.22 -2.65
N ALA A 59 -7.06 13.46 -1.42
CA ALA A 59 -6.90 14.76 -0.77
C ALA A 59 -5.45 15.04 -0.35
N PHE A 60 -4.76 14.05 0.21
CA PHE A 60 -3.39 14.23 0.72
C PHE A 60 -2.31 14.10 -0.36
N ASN A 61 -2.73 13.89 -1.59
CA ASN A 61 -1.87 13.58 -2.71
C ASN A 61 -0.93 14.74 -3.08
N GLY A 62 -1.44 15.97 -3.16
CA GLY A 62 -0.61 17.15 -3.41
C GLY A 62 0.37 17.46 -2.28
N VAL A 63 0.02 17.11 -1.04
CA VAL A 63 0.85 17.39 0.14
C VAL A 63 2.08 16.49 0.20
N VAL A 64 2.00 15.25 -0.29
CA VAL A 64 3.13 14.32 -0.19
C VAL A 64 4.35 14.74 -0.99
N GLU A 65 4.16 15.33 -2.16
CA GLU A 65 5.29 15.80 -2.96
C GLU A 65 6.02 16.96 -2.27
N GLU A 66 5.30 17.85 -1.59
CA GLU A 66 5.91 18.91 -0.78
C GLU A 66 6.55 18.37 0.50
N LEU A 67 5.89 17.42 1.17
CA LEU A 67 6.39 16.82 2.39
C LEU A 67 7.70 16.06 2.17
N LYS A 68 7.81 15.36 1.03
CA LYS A 68 9.02 14.64 0.60
C LYS A 68 10.24 15.56 0.46
N LYS A 69 10.05 16.84 0.12
CA LYS A 69 11.13 17.84 0.07
C LYS A 69 11.61 18.25 1.46
N LEU A 70 10.76 18.13 2.47
CA LEU A 70 11.05 18.50 3.86
C LEU A 70 11.64 17.32 4.65
N THR A 71 11.05 16.14 4.51
CA THR A 71 11.52 14.92 5.19
C THR A 71 10.97 13.66 4.54
N THR A 72 11.78 12.62 4.51
CA THR A 72 11.39 11.24 4.11
C THR A 72 10.99 10.36 5.29
N ARG A 73 11.18 10.84 6.52
CA ARG A 73 10.88 10.12 7.78
C ARG A 73 9.42 10.27 8.18
N VAL A 74 8.53 9.79 7.30
CA VAL A 74 7.08 9.90 7.46
C VAL A 74 6.46 8.51 7.44
N ALA A 75 5.73 8.17 8.50
CA ALA A 75 4.87 6.99 8.52
C ALA A 75 3.49 7.36 7.96
N HIS A 76 3.03 6.65 6.93
CA HIS A 76 1.72 6.83 6.33
C HIS A 76 0.78 5.71 6.76
N VAL A 77 -0.36 6.07 7.37
CA VAL A 77 -1.45 5.15 7.67
C VAL A 77 -2.53 5.37 6.61
N LEU A 78 -2.74 4.36 5.78
CA LEU A 78 -3.65 4.39 4.63
C LEU A 78 -4.80 3.39 4.85
N PRO A 79 -6.05 3.73 4.48
CA PRO A 79 -7.13 2.78 4.50
C PRO A 79 -6.93 1.72 3.41
N VAL A 80 -7.42 0.50 3.68
CA VAL A 80 -7.43 -0.64 2.73
C VAL A 80 -8.85 -0.95 2.21
N SER A 81 -9.77 -0.01 2.42
CA SER A 81 -11.18 -0.12 2.06
C SER A 81 -11.61 0.72 0.87
N ASP A 82 -10.74 1.59 0.32
CA ASP A 82 -11.08 2.44 -0.83
C ASP A 82 -11.07 1.64 -2.13
N ASP A 83 -12.27 1.30 -2.62
CA ASP A 83 -12.51 0.39 -3.73
C ASP A 83 -12.83 1.11 -5.05
N GLY A 84 -12.58 2.41 -5.20
CA GLY A 84 -12.85 3.10 -6.48
C GLY A 84 -12.13 2.52 -7.73
N GLY A 85 -12.85 2.43 -8.85
CA GLY A 85 -12.31 2.15 -10.18
C GLY A 85 -11.67 0.76 -10.32
N SER A 86 -10.45 0.69 -10.84
CA SER A 86 -9.76 -0.60 -11.05
C SER A 86 -9.44 -1.36 -9.77
N THR A 87 -9.51 -0.71 -8.61
CA THR A 87 -9.40 -1.41 -7.32
C THR A 87 -10.66 -2.24 -7.04
N ALA A 88 -11.87 -1.69 -7.22
CA ALA A 88 -13.12 -2.45 -7.10
C ALA A 88 -13.12 -3.66 -8.02
N GLU A 89 -12.68 -3.47 -9.26
CA GLU A 89 -12.68 -4.56 -10.23
C GLU A 89 -11.74 -5.71 -9.83
N ILE A 90 -10.56 -5.38 -9.29
CA ILE A 90 -9.64 -6.37 -8.71
C ILE A 90 -10.29 -7.08 -7.53
N VAL A 91 -10.89 -6.35 -6.59
CA VAL A 91 -11.52 -6.93 -5.39
C VAL A 91 -12.72 -7.79 -5.79
N ARG A 92 -13.51 -7.38 -6.77
CA ARG A 92 -14.66 -8.13 -7.30
C ARG A 92 -14.25 -9.48 -7.87
N VAL A 93 -13.18 -9.51 -8.67
CA VAL A 93 -12.77 -10.71 -9.41
C VAL A 93 -11.80 -11.60 -8.61
N LEU A 94 -10.89 -11.01 -7.86
CA LEU A 94 -9.79 -11.71 -7.19
C LEU A 94 -9.83 -11.60 -5.65
N GLY A 95 -10.74 -10.80 -5.10
CA GLY A 95 -10.83 -10.55 -3.66
C GLY A 95 -9.60 -9.84 -3.07
N GLY A 96 -9.51 -9.88 -1.75
CA GLY A 96 -8.44 -9.27 -0.97
C GLY A 96 -8.64 -7.78 -0.69
N PRO A 97 -7.67 -7.13 -0.02
CA PRO A 97 -7.77 -5.74 0.37
C PRO A 97 -7.70 -4.80 -0.84
N ALA A 98 -8.29 -3.62 -0.70
CA ALA A 98 -8.21 -2.57 -1.69
C ALA A 98 -6.78 -1.99 -1.72
N VAL A 99 -6.13 -2.04 -2.89
CA VAL A 99 -4.70 -1.68 -3.06
C VAL A 99 -4.49 -0.24 -3.52
N GLY A 100 -5.57 0.47 -3.83
CA GLY A 100 -5.54 1.71 -4.61
C GLY A 100 -4.75 2.85 -3.96
N ASP A 101 -5.03 3.12 -2.69
CA ASP A 101 -4.38 4.18 -1.91
C ASP A 101 -2.91 3.86 -1.63
N ILE A 102 -2.60 2.62 -1.28
CA ILE A 102 -1.23 2.15 -1.07
C ILE A 102 -0.41 2.35 -2.34
N ARG A 103 -0.91 1.85 -3.48
CA ARG A 103 -0.27 2.04 -4.79
C ARG A 103 -0.09 3.51 -5.13
N SER A 104 -1.07 4.38 -4.85
CA SER A 104 -0.94 5.82 -5.13
C SER A 104 0.13 6.48 -4.27
N ARG A 105 0.22 6.10 -3.00
CA ARG A 105 1.25 6.62 -2.09
C ARG A 105 2.64 6.13 -2.48
N CYS A 106 2.80 4.83 -2.74
CA CYS A 106 4.06 4.26 -3.19
C CYS A 106 4.54 4.95 -4.47
N LEU A 107 3.63 5.13 -5.45
CA LEU A 107 3.99 5.82 -6.69
C LEU A 107 4.50 7.23 -6.41
N ARG A 108 3.81 8.04 -5.60
CA ARG A 108 4.25 9.42 -5.28
C ARG A 108 5.61 9.48 -4.56
N LEU A 109 5.86 8.51 -3.69
CA LEU A 109 7.13 8.39 -2.98
C LEU A 109 8.26 7.86 -3.87
N SER A 110 7.98 7.43 -5.11
CA SER A 110 8.96 6.85 -6.03
C SER A 110 10.12 7.81 -6.32
N ASP A 111 11.26 7.26 -6.70
CA ASP A 111 12.35 8.05 -7.24
C ASP A 111 11.95 8.74 -8.56
N GLU A 112 12.50 9.92 -8.79
CA GLU A 112 12.35 10.73 -10.01
C GLU A 112 13.71 11.26 -10.50
N SER A 113 14.82 10.82 -9.89
CA SER A 113 16.16 11.35 -10.13
C SER A 113 16.80 10.88 -11.44
N THR A 114 16.37 9.74 -11.96
CA THR A 114 16.91 9.13 -13.18
C THR A 114 15.86 8.96 -14.25
N SER A 115 16.29 8.90 -15.52
CA SER A 115 15.40 8.63 -16.65
C SER A 115 14.70 7.27 -16.54
N GLU A 116 15.38 6.26 -16.01
CA GLU A 116 14.78 4.95 -15.75
C GLU A 116 13.72 5.02 -14.63
N ALA A 117 13.99 5.72 -13.53
CA ALA A 117 13.02 5.89 -12.46
C ALA A 117 11.74 6.58 -12.95
N LEU A 118 11.89 7.62 -13.79
CA LEU A 118 10.76 8.30 -14.44
C LEU A 118 10.01 7.37 -15.40
N ALA A 119 10.70 6.50 -16.15
CA ALA A 119 10.07 5.53 -17.04
C ALA A 119 9.26 4.48 -16.25
N VAL A 120 9.81 3.95 -15.15
CA VAL A 120 9.11 3.01 -14.26
C VAL A 120 7.91 3.67 -13.59
N ARG A 121 8.06 4.91 -13.10
CA ARG A 121 6.95 5.70 -12.55
C ARG A 121 5.85 5.91 -13.59
N THR A 122 6.22 6.23 -14.82
CA THR A 122 5.26 6.40 -15.93
C THR A 122 4.49 5.11 -16.20
N LEU A 123 5.18 3.98 -16.29
CA LEU A 123 4.57 2.66 -16.50
C LEU A 123 3.60 2.30 -15.36
N LEU A 124 4.03 2.38 -14.10
CA LEU A 124 3.19 2.01 -12.95
C LEU A 124 2.09 3.03 -12.65
N GLY A 125 2.29 4.29 -13.06
CA GLY A 125 1.28 5.35 -13.00
C GLY A 125 0.26 5.32 -14.13
N HIS A 126 0.51 4.55 -15.18
CA HIS A 126 -0.33 4.52 -16.37
C HIS A 126 -1.75 4.02 -16.09
N ARG A 127 -2.71 4.67 -16.74
CA ARG A 127 -4.11 4.27 -16.77
C ARG A 127 -4.50 3.92 -18.20
N LEU A 128 -5.11 2.76 -18.35
CA LEU A 128 -5.66 2.30 -19.61
C LEU A 128 -6.80 3.22 -20.09
N PRO A 129 -7.11 3.22 -21.39
CA PRO A 129 -8.25 3.92 -21.97
C PRO A 129 -9.57 3.59 -21.28
N ILE A 130 -10.53 4.51 -21.40
CA ILE A 130 -11.90 4.30 -20.89
C ILE A 130 -12.65 3.32 -21.80
N ASP A 131 -12.37 3.32 -23.10
CA ASP A 131 -12.97 2.36 -24.01
C ASP A 131 -12.52 0.93 -23.67
N VAL A 132 -13.48 0.02 -23.56
CA VAL A 132 -13.25 -1.35 -23.08
C VAL A 132 -12.39 -2.16 -24.06
N VAL A 133 -12.58 -1.95 -25.36
CA VAL A 133 -11.87 -2.69 -26.41
C VAL A 133 -10.44 -2.20 -26.51
N GLU A 134 -10.24 -0.88 -26.52
CA GLU A 134 -8.92 -0.27 -26.51
C GLU A 134 -8.13 -0.64 -25.25
N ALA A 135 -8.76 -0.56 -24.07
CA ALA A 135 -8.12 -0.92 -22.81
C ALA A 135 -7.63 -2.38 -22.78
N LYS A 136 -8.46 -3.30 -23.28
CA LYS A 136 -8.09 -4.73 -23.36
C LYS A 136 -6.96 -4.96 -24.36
N SER A 137 -7.01 -4.31 -25.51
CA SER A 137 -5.96 -4.39 -26.54
C SER A 137 -4.62 -3.86 -26.01
N GLU A 138 -4.65 -2.68 -25.38
CA GLU A 138 -3.46 -2.06 -24.82
C GLU A 138 -2.88 -2.88 -23.66
N TRP A 139 -3.73 -3.41 -22.77
CA TRP A 139 -3.31 -4.33 -21.72
C TRP A 139 -2.54 -5.54 -22.28
N TYR A 140 -3.05 -6.18 -23.33
CA TYR A 140 -2.36 -7.31 -23.95
C TYR A 140 -1.03 -6.91 -24.59
N SER A 141 -0.96 -5.76 -25.27
CA SER A 141 0.32 -5.23 -25.78
C SER A 141 1.36 -5.00 -24.67
N ILE A 142 0.91 -4.52 -23.50
CA ILE A 142 1.78 -4.32 -22.33
C ILE A 142 2.27 -5.67 -21.78
N VAL A 143 1.37 -6.63 -21.58
CA VAL A 143 1.69 -7.98 -21.05
C VAL A 143 2.57 -8.77 -22.01
N GLU A 144 2.43 -8.60 -23.32
CA GLU A 144 3.34 -9.19 -24.33
C GLU A 144 4.73 -8.55 -24.32
N GLY A 145 4.85 -7.32 -23.80
CA GLY A 145 6.11 -6.59 -23.74
C GLY A 145 6.39 -5.71 -24.97
N GLY A 146 5.42 -5.58 -25.89
CA GLY A 146 5.54 -4.82 -27.13
C GLY A 146 5.15 -3.34 -27.01
N HIS A 147 4.49 -2.95 -25.91
CA HIS A 147 4.00 -1.59 -25.73
C HIS A 147 5.09 -0.54 -25.51
N SER A 148 4.86 0.70 -25.97
CA SER A 148 5.80 1.82 -25.86
C SER A 148 6.10 2.23 -24.41
N LEU A 149 5.22 1.93 -23.45
CA LEU A 149 5.45 2.17 -22.02
C LEU A 149 6.70 1.50 -21.45
N TRP A 150 7.23 0.47 -22.14
CA TRP A 150 8.47 -0.18 -21.75
C TRP A 150 9.73 0.60 -22.17
N GLN A 151 9.60 1.66 -22.96
CA GLN A 151 10.72 2.52 -23.36
C GLN A 151 11.34 3.19 -22.12
N GLY A 152 12.68 3.16 -22.03
CA GLY A 152 13.41 3.71 -20.88
C GLY A 152 13.49 2.79 -19.66
N VAL A 153 12.70 1.71 -19.60
CA VAL A 153 12.79 0.69 -18.54
C VAL A 153 13.83 -0.36 -18.93
N SER A 154 14.87 -0.56 -18.11
CA SER A 154 15.90 -1.57 -18.38
C SER A 154 15.33 -2.98 -18.39
N ARG A 155 16.09 -3.90 -18.98
CA ARG A 155 15.70 -5.30 -19.10
C ARG A 155 15.40 -5.96 -17.74
N PRO A 156 16.23 -5.83 -16.68
CA PRO A 156 15.92 -6.43 -15.38
C PRO A 156 14.61 -5.95 -14.76
N TYR A 157 14.34 -4.63 -14.84
CA TYR A 157 13.09 -4.05 -14.36
C TYR A 157 11.89 -4.53 -15.18
N ARG A 158 12.03 -4.54 -16.52
CA ARG A 158 11.01 -5.03 -17.43
C ARG A 158 10.64 -6.48 -17.14
N GLU A 159 11.63 -7.36 -17.02
CA GLU A 159 11.42 -8.79 -16.70
C GLU A 159 10.72 -8.95 -15.35
N THR A 160 11.16 -8.21 -14.33
CA THR A 160 10.57 -8.25 -12.98
C THR A 160 9.12 -7.77 -12.98
N ILE A 161 8.83 -6.57 -13.49
CA ILE A 161 7.48 -5.99 -13.48
C ILE A 161 6.53 -6.85 -14.30
N ARG A 162 6.96 -7.25 -15.50
CA ARG A 162 6.15 -8.02 -16.43
C ARG A 162 5.80 -9.41 -15.87
N ALA A 163 6.68 -10.05 -15.11
CA ALA A 163 6.38 -11.33 -14.46
C ALA A 163 5.13 -11.26 -13.59
N PHE A 164 4.97 -10.19 -12.79
CA PHE A 164 3.79 -10.00 -11.94
C PHE A 164 2.55 -9.55 -12.72
N LEU A 165 2.70 -8.79 -13.81
CA LEU A 165 1.59 -8.47 -14.71
C LEU A 165 1.04 -9.71 -15.41
N VAL A 166 1.93 -10.58 -15.91
CA VAL A 166 1.56 -11.89 -16.49
C VAL A 166 0.91 -12.78 -15.43
N PHE A 167 1.46 -12.81 -14.21
CA PHE A 167 0.85 -13.56 -13.11
C PHE A 167 -0.56 -13.06 -12.80
N PHE A 168 -0.78 -11.75 -12.69
CA PHE A 168 -2.10 -11.15 -12.51
C PHE A 168 -3.08 -11.55 -13.63
N GLN A 169 -2.66 -11.49 -14.90
CA GLN A 169 -3.46 -11.96 -16.04
C GLN A 169 -3.88 -13.43 -15.87
N ASN A 170 -2.95 -14.30 -15.46
CA ASN A 170 -3.25 -15.70 -15.21
C ASN A 170 -4.24 -15.90 -14.05
N GLN A 171 -4.18 -15.08 -13.00
CA GLN A 171 -5.13 -15.14 -11.89
C GLN A 171 -6.55 -14.78 -12.32
N ILE A 172 -6.70 -13.73 -13.14
CA ILE A 172 -7.99 -13.35 -13.73
C ILE A 172 -8.60 -14.50 -14.52
N LEU A 173 -7.80 -15.13 -15.39
CA LEU A 173 -8.27 -16.23 -16.24
C LEU A 173 -8.71 -17.46 -15.45
N ARG A 174 -8.22 -17.64 -14.22
CA ARG A 174 -8.51 -18.81 -13.37
C ARG A 174 -9.71 -18.63 -12.44
N HIS A 175 -10.01 -17.40 -12.02
CA HIS A 175 -11.00 -17.13 -10.96
C HIS A 175 -12.34 -16.62 -11.48
N SER A 176 -12.42 -16.21 -12.75
CA SER A 176 -13.54 -15.41 -13.21
C SER A 176 -14.47 -16.19 -14.14
N GLU A 177 -15.71 -16.40 -13.70
CA GLU A 177 -16.83 -16.81 -14.57
C GLU A 177 -17.27 -15.65 -15.48
N GLU A 178 -17.07 -14.41 -15.02
CA GLU A 178 -17.35 -13.18 -15.76
C GLU A 178 -16.07 -12.60 -16.39
N SER A 179 -16.18 -11.68 -17.36
CA SER A 179 -14.98 -11.01 -17.91
C SER A 179 -14.47 -9.92 -16.97
N PHE A 180 -13.15 -9.84 -16.78
CA PHE A 180 -12.49 -8.70 -16.13
C PHE A 180 -12.52 -7.45 -17.02
N CYS A 181 -12.91 -6.32 -16.45
CA CYS A 181 -12.98 -5.02 -17.13
C CYS A 181 -11.68 -4.22 -16.96
N PHE A 182 -10.94 -4.02 -18.05
CA PHE A 182 -9.70 -3.24 -18.05
C PHE A 182 -9.90 -1.72 -18.19
N SER A 183 -11.14 -1.25 -18.39
CA SER A 183 -11.46 0.17 -18.61
C SER A 183 -10.93 1.04 -17.47
N ASN A 184 -10.18 2.09 -17.82
CA ASN A 184 -9.52 2.99 -16.86
C ASN A 184 -8.66 2.26 -15.80
N GLY A 185 -8.19 1.06 -16.16
CA GLY A 185 -7.34 0.16 -15.39
C GLY A 185 -6.01 0.80 -15.05
N SER A 186 -5.53 0.67 -13.82
CA SER A 186 -4.18 1.15 -13.48
C SER A 186 -3.17 0.01 -13.56
N ILE A 187 -2.12 0.19 -14.36
CA ILE A 187 -1.05 -0.79 -14.49
C ILE A 187 -0.37 -1.05 -13.14
N GLY A 188 -0.13 -0.01 -12.35
CA GLY A 188 0.38 -0.16 -10.98
C GLY A 188 -0.54 -0.96 -10.06
N ASN A 189 -1.86 -0.86 -10.21
CA ASN A 189 -2.79 -1.69 -9.44
C ASN A 189 -2.69 -3.17 -9.85
N PHE A 190 -2.60 -3.45 -11.14
CA PHE A 190 -2.47 -4.82 -11.66
C PHE A 190 -1.14 -5.46 -11.25
N PHE A 191 -0.04 -4.71 -11.33
CA PHE A 191 1.27 -5.14 -10.82
C PHE A 191 1.20 -5.43 -9.32
N PHE A 192 0.66 -4.50 -8.52
CA PHE A 192 0.55 -4.64 -7.07
C PHE A 192 -0.32 -5.86 -6.69
N ALA A 193 -1.47 -6.03 -7.35
CA ALA A 193 -2.34 -7.17 -7.13
C ALA A 193 -1.66 -8.49 -7.51
N GLY A 194 -0.96 -8.53 -8.65
CA GLY A 194 -0.16 -9.68 -9.06
C GLY A 194 0.89 -10.07 -8.02
N ALA A 195 1.65 -9.09 -7.51
CA ALA A 195 2.62 -9.31 -6.45
C ALA A 195 1.98 -9.79 -5.14
N ARG A 196 0.90 -9.14 -4.69
CA ARG A 196 0.17 -9.51 -3.48
C ARG A 196 -0.35 -10.94 -3.53
N ILE A 197 -0.92 -11.35 -4.65
CA ILE A 197 -1.44 -12.71 -4.82
C ILE A 197 -0.29 -13.71 -4.89
N PHE A 198 0.80 -13.38 -5.59
CA PHE A 198 1.97 -14.25 -5.69
C PHE A 198 2.62 -14.52 -4.33
N PHE A 199 2.79 -13.48 -3.51
CA PHE A 199 3.43 -13.61 -2.19
C PHE A 199 2.46 -13.99 -1.08
N GLU A 200 1.15 -13.96 -1.34
CA GLU A 200 0.10 -14.07 -0.32
C GLU A 200 0.31 -13.10 0.87
N SER A 201 0.94 -11.95 0.59
CA SER A 201 1.37 -11.00 1.62
C SER A 201 1.28 -9.58 1.08
N LEU A 202 0.55 -8.73 1.82
CA LEU A 202 0.46 -7.30 1.52
C LEU A 202 1.82 -6.64 1.74
N ASP A 203 2.52 -6.96 2.83
CA ASP A 203 3.81 -6.36 3.18
C ASP A 203 4.89 -6.69 2.15
N ALA A 204 4.93 -7.95 1.69
CA ALA A 204 5.87 -8.36 0.64
C ALA A 204 5.58 -7.66 -0.69
N ALA A 205 4.32 -7.43 -1.03
CA ALA A 205 3.93 -6.69 -2.22
C ALA A 205 4.29 -5.20 -2.13
N ILE A 206 4.07 -4.57 -0.97
CA ILE A 206 4.51 -3.19 -0.69
C ILE A 206 6.02 -3.10 -0.83
N PHE A 207 6.75 -4.04 -0.24
CA PHE A 207 8.20 -4.09 -0.33
C PHE A 207 8.68 -4.24 -1.77
N LEU A 208 8.11 -5.17 -2.56
CA LEU A 208 8.48 -5.28 -3.97
C LEU A 208 8.19 -3.99 -4.73
N PHE A 209 7.01 -3.39 -4.53
CA PHE A 209 6.65 -2.14 -5.19
C PHE A 209 7.63 -1.02 -4.83
N SER A 210 8.01 -0.90 -3.56
CA SER A 210 8.96 0.11 -3.09
C SER A 210 10.33 -0.05 -3.72
N ARG A 211 10.82 -1.29 -3.86
CA ARG A 211 12.10 -1.59 -4.53
C ARG A 211 12.07 -1.27 -6.02
N VAL A 212 10.99 -1.62 -6.71
CA VAL A 212 10.85 -1.35 -8.15
C VAL A 212 10.65 0.13 -8.44
N SER A 213 9.98 0.86 -7.56
CA SER A 213 9.74 2.31 -7.72
C SER A 213 10.85 3.18 -7.11
N GLY A 214 11.91 2.59 -6.56
CA GLY A 214 13.03 3.34 -5.99
C GLY A 214 12.67 4.15 -4.74
N ILE A 215 11.64 3.76 -3.99
CA ILE A 215 11.28 4.44 -2.73
C ILE A 215 12.42 4.22 -1.72
N PRO A 216 12.91 5.28 -1.04
CA PRO A 216 13.92 5.15 0.01
C PRO A 216 13.46 4.18 1.10
N VAL A 217 14.34 3.29 1.55
CA VAL A 217 14.04 2.23 2.53
C VAL A 217 13.51 2.82 3.86
N GLU A 218 13.92 4.04 4.19
CA GLU A 218 13.48 4.78 5.39
C GLU A 218 11.99 5.15 5.38
N SER A 219 11.35 5.24 4.21
CA SER A 219 9.91 5.54 4.09
C SER A 219 9.03 4.29 4.14
N CYS A 220 9.62 3.08 4.13
CA CYS A 220 8.94 1.80 4.10
C CYS A 220 9.52 0.86 5.16
N SER A 221 9.45 1.24 6.43
CA SER A 221 9.69 0.29 7.52
C SER A 221 8.37 -0.40 7.88
N PRO A 222 8.20 -1.71 7.65
CA PRO A 222 7.17 -2.46 8.38
C PRO A 222 7.50 -2.32 9.86
N GLY A 223 6.54 -1.85 10.66
CA GLY A 223 6.77 -1.57 12.07
C GLY A 223 7.43 -2.75 12.78
N ASN A 224 8.48 -2.46 13.55
CA ASN A 224 9.13 -3.42 14.46
C ASN A 224 8.09 -4.01 15.41
N LEU A 225 7.50 -5.14 15.03
CA LEU A 225 6.66 -5.98 15.89
C LEU A 225 7.53 -7.01 16.63
N HIS A 226 8.54 -6.55 17.36
CA HIS A 226 9.24 -7.36 18.35
C HIS A 226 9.92 -6.43 19.38
N GLN A 227 9.14 -5.92 20.32
CA GLN A 227 9.55 -5.67 21.71
C GLN A 227 8.36 -5.93 22.63
#